data_AF-A0A9D5EMG8-F1
#
_entry.id   AF-A0A9D5EMG8-F1
#
_cell.length_a   1.000
_cell.length_b   1.000
_cell.length_c   1.000
_cell.angle_alpha   90.00
_cell.angle_beta   90.00
_cell.angle_gamma   90.00
#
_symmetry.space_group_name_H-M   'P 1'
#
loop_
_entity.id
_entity.type
_entity.pdbx_description
1 polymer ?
#
loop_
_entity_poly.entity_id
_entity_poly.type
_entity_poly.pdbx_seq_one_letter_code
_entity_poly.pdbx_strand_id
1 'polypeptide(L)'
;MDDSPSPRRVYTPSGRFDAADLAVLAIAFVGAALTLAAGLAYALRSGNYLVGWGTLFIGALLVVGVMRVVSSAKCRNRGVACVLGLLVGLLMLAGFYHIDQCSRWAVGWERIEKLPGYIAFRMETDDWHFLGDGPEGRLFAFVLPQPTQAGRNPWLAGPNGWNWHWCFFLLEIGAFVVLPAASGWVRAGRPFSERFDDWFASDMVRVTPDSATALRQALADGSLAEWVINGVEKSQDPESQAEVTAWYCPRPSSEHAAESEVYLMIDSDRAVLIEPEEAAALTGLLPGLEALAIPESTKFKPAATAEGPVTKAAATTQVWSTSDSVATLTSISGPYVDKGLGNYQVVLGLVLSIGAMLAPIPVVLLFVASVNVLHDAVKMLARWELIVGGYVAVVGFSLYFAVLRWYNAEDPVWFRVLLWYRRRVITQQAAQRTDALFPPEHPETIYAEVVPRRAWGDPSRGRKESENGLLLIEQERGLLFEGDRNRYIVPLPAIISCDVEEVTRMGNTSGLFGIIVVVRIAEGIHELPIVPLTGIDGANPCEKATALQAMILALLGSPGYEETDG
;
A
#
# COMPACT_ATOMS: atom_id res chain seq x y z
N MET A 1 -6.38 45.86 -24.42
CA MET A 1 -5.90 44.52 -24.78
C MET A 1 -6.42 43.64 -23.68
N ASP A 2 -7.33 42.72 -23.98
CA ASP A 2 -7.83 41.77 -22.99
C ASP A 2 -6.71 40.79 -22.67
N ASP A 3 -5.98 41.05 -21.59
CA ASP A 3 -4.98 40.13 -21.00
C ASP A 3 -5.70 39.00 -20.24
N SER A 4 -6.74 38.42 -20.84
CA SER A 4 -7.33 37.20 -20.30
C SER A 4 -6.33 36.06 -20.47
N PRO A 5 -5.92 35.37 -19.39
CA PRO A 5 -4.95 34.31 -19.48
C PRO A 5 -5.43 33.23 -20.45
N SER A 6 -4.54 32.75 -21.32
CA SER A 6 -4.87 31.66 -22.24
C SER A 6 -5.34 30.44 -21.44
N PRO A 7 -6.40 29.73 -21.88
CA PRO A 7 -6.91 28.59 -21.15
C PRO A 7 -5.79 27.57 -20.94
N ARG A 8 -5.56 27.21 -19.67
CA ARG A 8 -4.48 26.30 -19.30
C ARG A 8 -4.64 24.95 -19.98
N ARG A 9 -3.51 24.35 -20.33
CA ARG A 9 -3.48 23.05 -20.99
C ARG A 9 -3.91 21.97 -19.99
N VAL A 10 -4.96 21.24 -20.35
CA VAL A 10 -5.44 20.09 -19.58
C VAL A 10 -4.69 18.83 -20.02
N TYR A 11 -4.25 18.02 -19.06
CA TYR A 11 -3.63 16.73 -19.35
C TYR A 11 -4.57 15.85 -20.19
N THR A 12 -4.06 15.37 -21.31
CA THR A 12 -4.77 14.41 -22.17
C THR A 12 -3.83 13.24 -22.43
N PRO A 13 -4.20 12.00 -22.08
CA PRO A 13 -3.36 10.84 -22.34
C PRO A 13 -3.14 10.68 -23.84
N SER A 14 -1.88 10.43 -24.23
CA SER A 14 -1.48 10.36 -25.64
C SER A 14 -2.11 9.17 -26.41
N GLY A 15 -2.64 8.17 -25.71
CA GLY A 15 -3.13 6.93 -26.30
C GLY A 15 -2.04 6.03 -26.88
N ARG A 16 -0.75 6.36 -26.65
CA ARG A 16 0.39 5.54 -27.09
C ARG A 16 0.63 4.37 -26.14
N PHE A 17 1.33 3.35 -26.63
CA PHE A 17 1.79 2.19 -25.87
C PHE A 17 2.95 1.53 -26.62
N ASP A 18 3.80 0.80 -25.91
CA ASP A 18 4.80 -0.04 -26.56
C ASP A 18 4.13 -1.34 -27.01
N ALA A 19 3.91 -1.47 -28.32
CA ALA A 19 3.19 -2.62 -28.88
C ALA A 19 3.96 -3.93 -28.73
N ALA A 20 5.30 -3.89 -28.77
CA ALA A 20 6.13 -5.09 -28.65
C ALA A 20 6.11 -5.61 -27.21
N ASP A 21 6.37 -4.73 -26.25
CA ASP A 21 6.32 -5.08 -24.82
C ASP A 21 4.91 -5.50 -24.41
N LEU A 22 3.87 -4.79 -24.90
CA LEU A 22 2.49 -5.17 -24.64
C LEU A 22 2.19 -6.57 -25.17
N ALA A 23 2.60 -6.91 -26.40
CA ALA A 23 2.35 -8.21 -26.99
C ALA A 23 3.05 -9.34 -26.21
N VAL A 24 4.33 -9.18 -25.87
CA VAL A 24 5.10 -10.18 -25.12
C VAL A 24 4.49 -10.41 -23.73
N LEU A 25 4.21 -9.33 -23.00
CA LEU A 25 3.65 -9.40 -21.66
C LEU A 25 2.20 -9.92 -21.67
N ALA A 26 1.40 -9.56 -22.67
CA ALA A 26 0.04 -10.08 -22.83
C ALA A 26 0.05 -11.57 -23.11
N ILE A 27 0.92 -12.07 -23.99
CA ILE A 27 1.04 -13.52 -24.27
C ILE A 27 1.43 -14.28 -23.00
N ALA A 28 2.45 -13.81 -22.27
CA ALA A 28 2.87 -14.44 -21.03
C ALA A 28 1.74 -14.47 -20.00
N PHE A 29 0.99 -13.37 -19.88
CA PHE A 29 -0.10 -13.26 -18.92
C PHE A 29 -1.34 -14.08 -19.31
N VAL A 30 -1.66 -14.19 -20.60
CA VAL A 30 -2.68 -15.12 -21.12
C VAL A 30 -2.31 -16.57 -20.77
N GLY A 31 -1.04 -16.96 -20.94
CA GLY A 31 -0.56 -18.28 -20.53
C GLY A 31 -0.72 -18.54 -19.03
N ALA A 32 -0.42 -17.53 -18.20
CA ALA A 32 -0.62 -17.61 -16.76
C ALA A 32 -2.12 -17.73 -16.39
N ALA A 33 -3.00 -16.96 -17.03
CA ALA A 33 -4.44 -17.04 -16.82
C ALA A 33 -4.99 -18.42 -17.20
N LEU A 34 -4.61 -19.00 -18.34
CA LEU A 34 -5.00 -20.36 -18.71
C LEU A 34 -4.48 -21.42 -17.72
N THR A 35 -3.30 -21.20 -17.13
CA THR A 35 -2.76 -22.07 -16.08
C THR A 35 -3.60 -21.99 -14.81
N LEU A 36 -4.01 -20.78 -14.40
CA LEU A 36 -4.94 -20.59 -13.28
C LEU A 36 -6.31 -21.23 -13.57
N ALA A 37 -6.79 -21.15 -14.81
CA ALA A 37 -8.04 -21.78 -15.25
C ALA A 37 -7.98 -23.30 -15.10
N ALA A 38 -6.89 -23.92 -15.53
CA ALA A 38 -6.64 -25.34 -15.34
C ALA A 38 -6.57 -25.72 -13.85
N GLY A 39 -5.91 -24.88 -13.04
CA GLY A 39 -5.83 -25.05 -11.59
C GLY A 39 -7.19 -25.01 -10.90
N LEU A 40 -8.06 -24.06 -11.28
CA LEU A 40 -9.44 -24.00 -10.80
C LEU A 40 -10.27 -25.20 -11.24
N ALA A 41 -10.16 -25.61 -12.50
CA ALA A 41 -10.86 -26.79 -13.02
C ALA A 41 -10.42 -28.06 -12.27
N TYR A 42 -9.15 -28.15 -11.89
CA TYR A 42 -8.64 -29.23 -11.03
C TYR A 42 -9.18 -29.12 -9.59
N ALA A 43 -9.15 -27.94 -8.98
CA ALA A 43 -9.68 -27.69 -7.64
C ALA A 43 -11.16 -28.07 -7.55
N LEU A 44 -11.96 -27.71 -8.56
CA LEU A 44 -13.37 -28.07 -8.66
C LEU A 44 -13.58 -29.58 -8.73
N ARG A 45 -12.87 -30.27 -9.62
CA ARG A 45 -13.00 -31.74 -9.76
C ARG A 45 -12.55 -32.50 -8.52
N SER A 46 -11.61 -31.94 -7.76
CA SER A 46 -11.18 -32.52 -6.48
C SER A 46 -12.12 -32.21 -5.31
N GLY A 47 -13.22 -31.48 -5.53
CA GLY A 47 -14.15 -31.06 -4.48
C GLY A 47 -13.59 -29.97 -3.56
N ASN A 48 -12.46 -29.36 -3.91
CA ASN A 48 -11.76 -28.35 -3.10
C ASN A 48 -12.01 -26.92 -3.60
N TYR A 49 -13.01 -26.72 -4.46
CA TYR A 49 -13.33 -25.39 -4.95
C TYR A 49 -14.17 -24.62 -3.92
N LEU A 50 -13.46 -23.86 -3.09
CA LEU A 50 -14.03 -22.93 -2.12
C LEU A 50 -14.61 -21.73 -2.86
N VAL A 51 -15.93 -21.74 -3.06
CA VAL A 51 -16.62 -20.74 -3.86
C VAL A 51 -16.57 -19.38 -3.17
N GLY A 52 -16.40 -18.32 -3.94
CA GLY A 52 -16.20 -16.97 -3.42
C GLY A 52 -14.73 -16.66 -3.16
N TRP A 53 -14.07 -17.35 -2.23
CA TRP A 53 -12.66 -17.09 -1.90
C TRP A 53 -11.71 -17.38 -3.05
N GLY A 54 -11.86 -18.56 -3.70
CA GLY A 54 -11.07 -18.89 -4.89
C GLY A 54 -11.30 -17.88 -6.02
N THR A 55 -12.54 -17.43 -6.18
CA THR A 55 -12.95 -16.42 -7.17
C THR A 55 -12.33 -15.05 -6.88
N LEU A 56 -12.44 -14.54 -5.66
CA LEU A 56 -11.90 -13.23 -5.28
C LEU A 56 -10.37 -13.22 -5.33
N PHE A 57 -9.71 -14.27 -4.84
CA PHE A 57 -8.26 -14.37 -4.86
C PHE A 57 -7.71 -14.36 -6.29
N ILE A 58 -8.29 -15.17 -7.18
CA ILE A 58 -7.86 -15.20 -8.58
C ILE A 58 -8.24 -13.91 -9.31
N GLY A 59 -9.41 -13.33 -9.05
CA GLY A 59 -9.79 -12.02 -9.58
C GLY A 59 -8.77 -10.93 -9.20
N ALA A 60 -8.32 -10.92 -7.94
CA ALA A 60 -7.28 -9.99 -7.48
C ALA A 60 -5.93 -10.21 -8.18
N LEU A 61 -5.50 -11.47 -8.38
CA LEU A 61 -4.30 -11.78 -9.16
C LEU A 61 -4.41 -11.28 -10.60
N LEU A 62 -5.59 -11.44 -11.23
CA LEU A 62 -5.83 -10.94 -12.58
C LEU A 62 -5.77 -9.41 -12.63
N VAL A 63 -6.38 -8.72 -11.68
CA VAL A 63 -6.34 -7.25 -11.56
C VAL A 63 -4.89 -6.75 -11.47
N VAL A 64 -4.10 -7.33 -10.55
CA VAL A 64 -2.68 -6.95 -10.37
C VAL A 64 -1.88 -7.23 -11.63
N GLY A 65 -2.10 -8.38 -12.27
CA GLY A 65 -1.43 -8.74 -13.53
C GLY A 65 -1.74 -7.77 -14.65
N VAL A 66 -3.01 -7.39 -14.88
CA VAL A 66 -3.39 -6.38 -15.89
C VAL A 66 -2.72 -5.04 -15.59
N MET A 67 -2.80 -4.55 -14.34
CA MET A 67 -2.17 -3.29 -13.96
C MET A 67 -0.66 -3.31 -14.20
N ARG A 68 0.00 -4.45 -13.95
CA ARG A 68 1.42 -4.63 -14.19
C ARG A 68 1.75 -4.62 -15.69
N VAL A 69 1.02 -5.35 -16.52
CA VAL A 69 1.21 -5.36 -17.98
C VAL A 69 1.03 -3.96 -18.57
N VAL A 70 -0.07 -3.29 -18.21
CA VAL A 70 -0.37 -1.91 -18.65
C VAL A 70 0.73 -0.93 -18.21
N SER A 71 1.22 -1.06 -16.97
CA SER A 71 2.29 -0.21 -16.46
C SER A 71 3.62 -0.44 -17.17
N SER A 72 4.01 -1.71 -17.39
CA SER A 72 5.28 -2.09 -18.02
C SER A 72 5.33 -1.70 -19.49
N ALA A 73 4.28 -2.01 -20.25
CA ALA A 73 4.17 -1.65 -21.66
C ALA A 73 3.83 -0.17 -21.88
N LYS A 74 3.85 0.61 -20.79
CA LYS A 74 3.53 2.03 -20.76
C LYS A 74 2.25 2.30 -21.54
N CYS A 75 1.17 1.56 -21.30
CA CYS A 75 -0.04 1.68 -22.12
C CYS A 75 -0.93 2.82 -21.62
N ARG A 76 -1.07 3.88 -22.43
CA ARG A 76 -1.89 5.09 -22.15
C ARG A 76 -3.24 5.03 -22.87
N ASN A 77 -3.50 3.98 -23.64
CA ASN A 77 -4.76 3.77 -24.34
C ASN A 77 -5.74 2.99 -23.46
N ARG A 78 -6.73 3.69 -22.90
CA ARG A 78 -7.75 3.10 -22.03
C ARG A 78 -8.54 1.97 -22.70
N GLY A 79 -8.83 2.11 -23.99
CA GLY A 79 -9.54 1.09 -24.77
C GLY A 79 -8.72 -0.19 -24.89
N VAL A 80 -7.45 -0.08 -25.31
CA VAL A 80 -6.55 -1.25 -25.44
C VAL A 80 -6.33 -1.94 -24.08
N ALA A 81 -6.11 -1.16 -23.01
CA ALA A 81 -5.93 -1.71 -21.66
C ALA A 81 -7.20 -2.42 -21.13
N CYS A 82 -8.39 -1.88 -21.41
CA CYS A 82 -9.66 -2.51 -21.09
C CYS A 82 -9.85 -3.81 -21.88
N VAL A 83 -9.59 -3.81 -23.19
CA VAL A 83 -9.67 -4.99 -24.05
C VAL A 83 -8.70 -6.09 -23.58
N LEU A 84 -7.49 -5.73 -23.13
CA LEU A 84 -6.56 -6.69 -22.53
C LEU A 84 -7.17 -7.36 -21.29
N GLY A 85 -7.71 -6.56 -20.36
CA GLY A 85 -8.34 -7.09 -19.15
C GLY A 85 -9.56 -7.97 -19.46
N LEU A 86 -10.41 -7.55 -20.41
CA LEU A 86 -11.54 -8.35 -20.89
C LEU A 86 -11.07 -9.68 -21.50
N LEU A 87 -10.08 -9.65 -22.39
CA LEU A 87 -9.57 -10.84 -23.07
C LEU A 87 -9.00 -11.85 -22.07
N VAL A 88 -8.14 -11.41 -21.15
CA VAL A 88 -7.55 -12.28 -20.14
C VAL A 88 -8.62 -12.85 -19.22
N GLY A 89 -9.57 -12.02 -18.77
CA GLY A 89 -10.68 -12.44 -17.93
C GLY A 89 -11.59 -13.46 -18.60
N LEU A 90 -11.94 -13.22 -19.86
CA LEU A 90 -12.76 -14.15 -20.66
C LEU A 90 -12.03 -15.46 -20.93
N LEU A 91 -10.72 -15.43 -21.23
CA LEU A 91 -9.93 -16.64 -21.41
C LEU A 91 -9.78 -17.43 -20.10
N MET A 92 -9.65 -16.74 -18.96
CA MET A 92 -9.67 -17.40 -17.64
C MET A 92 -11.01 -18.10 -17.41
N LEU A 93 -12.11 -17.37 -17.53
CA LEU A 93 -13.46 -17.88 -17.26
C LEU A 93 -13.84 -18.99 -18.24
N ALA A 94 -13.75 -18.72 -19.55
CA ALA A 94 -14.06 -19.70 -20.59
C ALA A 94 -13.11 -20.90 -20.54
N GLY A 95 -11.82 -20.67 -20.28
CA GLY A 95 -10.83 -21.74 -20.10
C GLY A 95 -11.19 -22.64 -18.92
N PHE A 96 -11.60 -22.07 -17.79
CA PHE A 96 -11.99 -22.83 -16.59
C PHE A 96 -13.16 -23.77 -16.91
N TYR A 97 -14.23 -23.23 -17.49
CA TYR A 97 -15.41 -24.03 -17.87
C TYR A 97 -15.11 -25.00 -19.02
N HIS A 98 -14.27 -24.64 -20.01
CA HIS A 98 -13.96 -25.51 -21.14
C HIS A 98 -13.06 -26.68 -20.76
N ILE A 99 -12.04 -26.45 -19.94
CA ILE A 99 -11.16 -27.51 -19.42
C ILE A 99 -11.97 -28.51 -18.59
N ASP A 100 -12.86 -27.99 -17.72
CA ASP A 100 -13.76 -28.82 -16.92
C ASP A 100 -14.76 -29.58 -17.80
N GLN A 101 -15.35 -28.96 -18.83
CA GLN A 101 -16.21 -29.63 -19.82
C GLN A 101 -15.49 -30.78 -20.52
N CYS A 102 -14.30 -30.52 -21.08
CA CYS A 102 -13.54 -31.52 -21.82
C CYS A 102 -13.14 -32.68 -20.92
N SER A 103 -12.69 -32.39 -19.70
CA SER A 103 -12.33 -33.43 -18.74
C SER A 103 -13.52 -34.22 -18.22
N ARG A 104 -14.62 -33.54 -17.88
CA ARG A 104 -15.76 -34.18 -17.21
C ARG A 104 -16.58 -35.00 -18.18
N TRP A 105 -16.75 -34.53 -19.41
CA TRP A 105 -17.60 -35.20 -20.41
C TRP A 105 -16.85 -35.91 -21.51
N ALA A 106 -15.51 -35.94 -21.45
CA ALA A 106 -14.66 -36.51 -22.50
C ALA A 106 -15.00 -35.96 -23.90
N VAL A 107 -15.40 -34.69 -23.95
CA VAL A 107 -15.70 -33.98 -25.19
C VAL A 107 -14.39 -33.50 -25.79
N GLY A 108 -14.24 -33.57 -27.12
CA GLY A 108 -13.08 -33.02 -27.81
C GLY A 108 -12.88 -31.53 -27.54
N TRP A 109 -11.61 -31.10 -27.50
CA TRP A 109 -11.21 -29.72 -27.23
C TRP A 109 -11.75 -28.70 -28.24
N GLU A 110 -12.10 -29.15 -29.45
CA GLU A 110 -12.68 -28.36 -30.52
C GLU A 110 -14.14 -27.96 -30.28
N ARG A 111 -14.82 -28.57 -29.31
CA ARG A 111 -16.27 -28.43 -29.10
C ARG A 111 -16.63 -27.23 -28.22
N ILE A 112 -16.11 -26.05 -28.56
CA ILE A 112 -16.32 -24.79 -27.82
C ILE A 112 -17.79 -24.35 -27.90
N GLU A 113 -18.51 -24.73 -28.95
CA GLU A 113 -19.93 -24.39 -29.13
C GLU A 113 -20.84 -25.00 -28.04
N LYS A 114 -20.35 -26.00 -27.28
CA LYS A 114 -21.08 -26.60 -26.15
C LYS A 114 -20.94 -25.82 -24.84
N LEU A 115 -20.02 -24.86 -24.77
CA LEU A 115 -19.68 -24.15 -23.54
C LEU A 115 -20.87 -23.43 -22.89
N PRO A 116 -21.76 -22.71 -23.62
CA PRO A 116 -22.90 -22.06 -22.99
C PRO A 116 -23.86 -23.06 -22.33
N GLY A 117 -24.12 -24.19 -23.00
CA GLY A 117 -24.94 -25.27 -22.46
C GLY A 117 -24.27 -25.96 -21.26
N TYR A 118 -22.94 -26.06 -21.25
CA TYR A 118 -22.19 -26.58 -20.11
C TYR A 118 -22.29 -25.68 -18.87
N ILE A 119 -22.14 -24.37 -19.06
CA ILE A 119 -22.28 -23.39 -17.97
C ILE A 119 -23.69 -23.49 -17.37
N ALA A 120 -24.73 -23.47 -18.22
CA ALA A 120 -26.12 -23.62 -17.76
C ALA A 120 -26.33 -24.94 -16.99
N PHE A 121 -25.82 -26.06 -17.53
CA PHE A 121 -25.85 -27.35 -16.85
C PHE A 121 -25.24 -27.28 -15.45
N ARG A 122 -24.06 -26.65 -15.29
CA ARG A 122 -23.41 -26.51 -13.98
C ARG A 122 -24.24 -25.66 -13.02
N MET A 123 -24.81 -24.56 -13.50
CA MET A 123 -25.63 -23.68 -12.67
C MET A 123 -26.92 -24.33 -12.18
N GLU A 124 -27.41 -25.35 -12.90
CA GLU A 124 -28.66 -26.02 -12.58
C GLU A 124 -28.47 -27.35 -11.84
N THR A 125 -27.30 -27.97 -11.95
CA THR A 125 -27.11 -29.34 -11.47
C THR A 125 -25.99 -29.52 -10.46
N ASP A 126 -24.99 -28.63 -10.41
CA ASP A 126 -23.95 -28.76 -9.39
C ASP A 126 -24.58 -28.59 -8.00
N ASP A 127 -24.14 -29.38 -7.02
CA ASP A 127 -24.70 -29.33 -5.67
C ASP A 127 -23.89 -28.37 -4.80
N TRP A 128 -24.59 -27.59 -3.96
CA TRP A 128 -23.94 -26.84 -2.90
C TRP A 128 -23.67 -27.76 -1.72
N HIS A 129 -22.40 -27.87 -1.36
CA HIS A 129 -21.98 -28.46 -0.10
C HIS A 129 -21.52 -27.35 0.80
N PHE A 130 -22.29 -27.08 1.85
CA PHE A 130 -21.84 -26.15 2.87
C PHE A 130 -21.05 -26.93 3.90
N LEU A 131 -19.82 -26.48 4.15
CA LEU A 131 -19.04 -27.01 5.26
C LEU A 131 -19.77 -26.61 6.54
N GLY A 132 -20.39 -27.59 7.20
CA GLY A 132 -21.22 -27.39 8.38
C GLY A 132 -22.74 -27.40 8.16
N ASP A 133 -23.29 -28.27 7.30
CA ASP A 133 -24.75 -28.47 7.08
C ASP A 133 -25.56 -28.97 8.30
N GLY A 134 -25.13 -28.64 9.51
CA GLY A 134 -25.93 -28.67 10.72
C GLY A 134 -26.65 -27.32 10.98
N PRO A 135 -27.53 -27.26 11.99
CA PRO A 135 -28.32 -26.06 12.31
C PRO A 135 -27.52 -24.81 12.74
N GLU A 136 -26.18 -24.89 12.87
CA GLU A 136 -25.34 -23.88 13.52
C GLU A 136 -24.48 -23.02 12.57
N GLY A 137 -24.71 -23.09 11.24
CA GLY A 137 -24.32 -22.02 10.33
C GLY A 137 -23.39 -22.43 9.18
N ARG A 138 -23.76 -21.97 7.97
CA ARG A 138 -23.06 -22.22 6.70
C ARG A 138 -21.93 -21.21 6.52
N LEU A 139 -20.70 -21.55 6.90
CA LEU A 139 -19.56 -20.61 6.81
C LEU A 139 -18.84 -20.65 5.44
N PHE A 140 -18.77 -21.82 4.82
CA PHE A 140 -18.06 -22.03 3.57
C PHE A 140 -18.90 -22.83 2.59
N ALA A 141 -19.00 -22.33 1.36
CA ALA A 141 -19.76 -22.96 0.30
C ALA A 141 -18.79 -23.62 -0.69
N PHE A 142 -18.93 -24.93 -0.87
CA PHE A 142 -18.26 -25.70 -1.89
C PHE A 142 -19.29 -26.02 -2.97
N VAL A 143 -18.88 -25.97 -4.23
CA VAL A 143 -19.68 -26.51 -5.32
C VAL A 143 -19.13 -27.88 -5.64
N LEU A 144 -19.93 -28.92 -5.38
CA LEU A 144 -19.60 -30.26 -5.81
C LEU A 144 -20.15 -30.47 -7.22
N PRO A 145 -19.27 -30.72 -8.19
CA PRO A 145 -19.72 -31.02 -9.52
C PRO A 145 -20.49 -32.33 -9.56
N GLN A 146 -21.58 -32.40 -10.33
CA GLN A 146 -22.22 -33.69 -10.60
C GLN A 146 -21.23 -34.65 -11.26
N PRO A 147 -21.26 -35.94 -10.89
CA PRO A 147 -20.39 -36.95 -11.49
C PRO A 147 -20.63 -37.04 -13.00
N THR A 148 -19.62 -37.48 -13.73
CA THR A 148 -19.70 -37.71 -15.18
C THR A 148 -20.87 -38.64 -15.52
N GLN A 149 -21.84 -38.14 -16.28
CA GLN A 149 -22.97 -38.94 -16.79
C GLN A 149 -22.73 -39.25 -18.26
N ALA A 150 -22.37 -40.50 -18.57
CA ALA A 150 -22.21 -40.95 -19.94
C ALA A 150 -23.54 -40.83 -20.72
N GLY A 151 -23.51 -40.18 -21.89
CA GLY A 151 -24.66 -40.11 -22.80
C GLY A 151 -25.66 -38.97 -22.56
N ARG A 152 -25.47 -38.11 -21.54
CA ARG A 152 -26.35 -36.94 -21.34
C ARG A 152 -25.91 -35.79 -22.23
N ASN A 153 -26.79 -35.34 -23.12
CA ASN A 153 -26.54 -34.20 -24.00
C ASN A 153 -27.14 -32.94 -23.32
N PRO A 154 -26.33 -31.95 -22.93
CA PRO A 154 -26.75 -30.84 -22.05
C PRO A 154 -27.65 -29.78 -22.69
N TRP A 155 -28.05 -29.96 -23.94
CA TRP A 155 -28.79 -28.97 -24.71
C TRP A 155 -30.26 -28.79 -24.27
N LEU A 156 -30.71 -29.42 -23.18
CA LEU A 156 -32.15 -29.65 -22.91
C LEU A 156 -32.57 -29.53 -21.43
N ALA A 157 -31.84 -28.79 -20.60
CA ALA A 157 -32.39 -28.44 -19.30
C ALA A 157 -33.26 -27.18 -19.43
N GLY A 158 -34.57 -27.34 -19.21
CA GLY A 158 -35.52 -26.23 -19.24
C GLY A 158 -35.27 -25.25 -18.09
N PRO A 159 -35.71 -23.99 -18.21
CA PRO A 159 -35.36 -22.93 -17.29
C PRO A 159 -35.89 -23.24 -15.89
N ASN A 160 -35.02 -23.76 -15.02
CA ASN A 160 -35.21 -23.60 -13.59
C ASN A 160 -34.84 -22.14 -13.27
N GLY A 161 -35.72 -21.45 -12.54
CA GLY A 161 -35.57 -20.02 -12.26
C GLY A 161 -34.24 -19.66 -11.60
N TRP A 162 -33.99 -18.35 -11.49
CA TRP A 162 -32.85 -17.78 -10.80
C TRP A 162 -32.50 -18.50 -9.48
N ASN A 163 -31.24 -18.90 -9.31
CA ASN A 163 -30.74 -19.59 -8.14
C ASN A 163 -29.38 -19.02 -7.70
N TRP A 164 -28.84 -19.49 -6.56
CA TRP A 164 -27.57 -18.99 -6.03
C TRP A 164 -26.36 -19.29 -6.94
N HIS A 165 -26.39 -20.34 -7.76
CA HIS A 165 -25.30 -20.60 -8.70
C HIS A 165 -25.17 -19.47 -9.73
N TRP A 166 -26.29 -18.98 -10.26
CA TRP A 166 -26.29 -17.82 -11.17
C TRP A 166 -25.74 -16.55 -10.50
N CYS A 167 -26.06 -16.30 -9.23
CA CYS A 167 -25.45 -15.19 -8.48
C CYS A 167 -23.92 -15.32 -8.41
N PHE A 168 -23.41 -16.52 -8.10
CA PHE A 168 -21.97 -16.76 -8.01
C PHE A 168 -21.26 -16.73 -9.36
N PHE A 169 -21.91 -17.20 -10.43
CA PHE A 169 -21.39 -17.04 -11.78
C PHE A 169 -21.29 -15.57 -12.19
N LEU A 170 -22.25 -14.73 -11.81
CA LEU A 170 -22.14 -13.29 -12.01
C LEU A 170 -21.01 -12.68 -11.17
N LEU A 171 -20.78 -13.18 -9.95
CA LEU A 171 -19.62 -12.79 -9.15
C LEU A 171 -18.30 -13.20 -9.84
N GLU A 172 -18.23 -14.39 -10.46
CA GLU A 172 -17.08 -14.82 -11.26
C GLU A 172 -16.87 -13.91 -12.48
N ILE A 173 -17.93 -13.54 -13.20
CA ILE A 173 -17.83 -12.57 -14.30
C ILE A 173 -17.32 -11.22 -13.78
N GLY A 174 -17.88 -10.74 -12.66
CA GLY A 174 -17.44 -9.50 -12.01
C GLY A 174 -15.95 -9.55 -11.65
N ALA A 175 -15.53 -10.60 -10.95
CA ALA A 175 -14.17 -10.74 -10.43
C ALA A 175 -13.13 -11.05 -11.52
N PHE A 176 -13.45 -11.91 -12.48
CA PHE A 176 -12.49 -12.35 -13.51
C PHE A 176 -12.49 -11.46 -14.74
N VAL A 177 -13.61 -10.85 -15.11
CA VAL A 177 -13.73 -10.10 -16.37
C VAL A 177 -13.85 -8.61 -16.12
N VAL A 178 -14.81 -8.17 -15.31
CA VAL A 178 -15.13 -6.74 -15.15
C VAL A 178 -14.03 -6.03 -14.36
N LEU A 179 -13.60 -6.57 -13.21
CA LEU A 179 -12.57 -5.93 -12.39
C LEU A 179 -11.21 -5.79 -13.12
N PRO A 180 -10.67 -6.81 -13.82
CA PRO A 180 -9.43 -6.66 -14.58
C PRO A 180 -9.56 -5.69 -15.75
N ALA A 181 -10.71 -5.65 -16.44
CA ALA A 181 -10.97 -4.67 -17.50
C ALA A 181 -10.99 -3.23 -16.96
N ALA A 182 -11.71 -3.02 -15.85
CA ALA A 182 -11.80 -1.72 -15.18
C ALA A 182 -10.43 -1.28 -14.64
N SER A 183 -9.63 -2.19 -14.07
CA SER A 183 -8.30 -1.86 -13.56
C SER A 183 -7.34 -1.46 -14.67
N GLY A 184 -7.41 -2.12 -15.84
CA GLY A 184 -6.69 -1.72 -17.04
C GLY A 184 -7.07 -0.32 -17.51
N TRP A 185 -8.39 -0.04 -17.57
CA TRP A 185 -8.92 1.28 -17.94
C TRP A 185 -8.42 2.39 -16.99
N VAL A 186 -8.55 2.18 -15.68
CA VAL A 186 -8.10 3.14 -14.65
C VAL A 186 -6.60 3.34 -14.71
N ARG A 187 -5.81 2.26 -14.81
CA ARG A 187 -4.34 2.33 -14.82
C ARG A 187 -3.80 3.09 -16.04
N ALA A 188 -4.38 2.87 -17.22
CA ALA A 188 -4.02 3.57 -18.45
C ALA A 188 -4.44 5.04 -18.45
N GLY A 189 -5.37 5.42 -17.56
CA GLY A 189 -5.81 6.80 -17.38
C GLY A 189 -4.89 7.67 -16.53
N ARG A 190 -3.88 7.09 -15.85
CA ARG A 190 -2.93 7.86 -15.03
C ARG A 190 -2.07 8.79 -15.90
N PRO A 191 -1.64 9.95 -15.37
CA PRO A 191 -0.71 10.81 -16.09
C PRO A 191 0.61 10.12 -16.44
N PHE A 192 1.08 10.30 -17.67
CA PHE A 192 2.32 9.73 -18.21
C PHE A 192 3.13 10.79 -18.94
N SER A 193 4.43 10.90 -18.65
CA SER A 193 5.30 11.89 -19.28
C SER A 193 5.90 11.31 -20.54
N GLU A 194 5.44 11.78 -21.70
CA GLU A 194 6.01 11.38 -22.99
C GLU A 194 7.47 11.84 -23.14
N ARG A 195 7.85 12.91 -22.43
CA ARG A 195 9.20 13.47 -22.48
C ARG A 195 10.23 12.60 -21.77
N PHE A 196 9.86 12.07 -20.60
CA PHE A 196 10.74 11.26 -19.76
C PHE A 196 10.48 9.76 -19.88
N ASP A 197 9.45 9.38 -20.65
CA ASP A 197 9.04 7.99 -20.87
C ASP A 197 8.80 7.22 -19.55
N ASP A 198 8.26 7.91 -18.53
CA ASP A 198 7.85 7.34 -17.24
C ASP A 198 6.48 7.86 -16.79
N TRP A 199 5.86 7.10 -15.90
CA TRP A 199 4.63 7.50 -15.22
C TRP A 199 4.92 8.63 -14.24
N PHE A 200 4.01 9.60 -14.18
CA PHE A 200 4.09 10.67 -13.20
C PHE A 200 4.02 10.09 -11.78
N ALA A 201 4.85 10.63 -10.89
CA ALA A 201 4.61 10.58 -9.46
C ALA A 201 3.47 11.54 -9.09
N SER A 202 2.84 11.31 -7.95
CA SER A 202 1.83 12.20 -7.39
C SER A 202 2.22 12.59 -5.99
N ASP A 203 2.07 13.86 -5.65
CA ASP A 203 2.04 14.37 -4.29
C ASP A 203 0.67 14.98 -4.02
N MET A 204 0.18 14.90 -2.78
CA MET A 204 -1.20 15.26 -2.44
C MET A 204 -1.25 16.06 -1.15
N VAL A 205 -2.03 17.13 -1.15
CA VAL A 205 -2.38 17.90 0.05
C VAL A 205 -3.90 17.99 0.13
N ARG A 206 -4.43 17.89 1.35
CA ARG A 206 -5.85 18.15 1.61
C ARG A 206 -6.01 19.55 2.16
N VAL A 207 -6.98 20.28 1.60
CA VAL A 207 -7.26 21.67 1.94
C VAL A 207 -8.74 21.81 2.30
N THR A 208 -9.11 22.91 2.96
CA THR A 208 -10.53 23.20 3.19
C THR A 208 -11.26 23.40 1.85
N PRO A 209 -12.59 23.20 1.77
CA PRO A 209 -13.34 23.40 0.53
C PRO A 209 -13.25 24.84 0.02
N ASP A 210 -13.19 25.80 0.94
CA ASP A 210 -12.99 27.22 0.64
C ASP A 210 -11.61 27.45 0.04
N SER A 211 -10.56 26.84 0.61
CA SER A 211 -9.20 26.90 0.08
C SER A 211 -9.08 26.24 -1.30
N ALA A 212 -9.78 25.13 -1.55
CA ALA A 212 -9.85 24.52 -2.89
C ALA A 212 -10.62 25.39 -3.90
N THR A 213 -11.65 26.10 -3.46
CA THR A 213 -12.38 27.06 -4.32
C THR A 213 -11.49 28.25 -4.66
N ALA A 214 -10.77 28.78 -3.67
CA ALA A 214 -9.77 29.83 -3.87
C ALA A 214 -8.62 29.36 -4.78
N LEU A 215 -8.16 28.11 -4.65
CA LEU A 215 -7.16 27.52 -5.53
C LEU A 215 -7.66 27.42 -6.98
N ARG A 216 -8.90 26.98 -7.20
CA ARG A 216 -9.50 26.96 -8.55
C ARG A 216 -9.52 28.36 -9.17
N GLN A 217 -9.87 29.38 -8.39
CA GLN A 217 -9.84 30.76 -8.84
C GLN A 217 -8.42 31.26 -9.11
N ALA A 218 -7.46 30.96 -8.24
CA ALA A 218 -6.06 31.34 -8.42
C ALA A 218 -5.43 30.69 -9.66
N LEU A 219 -5.80 29.43 -9.97
CA LEU A 219 -5.44 28.79 -11.23
C LEU A 219 -6.06 29.51 -12.43
N ALA A 220 -7.33 29.90 -12.37
CA ALA A 220 -8.00 30.60 -13.47
C ALA A 220 -7.38 31.99 -13.73
N ASP A 221 -7.03 32.71 -12.66
CA ASP A 221 -6.56 34.10 -12.73
C ASP A 221 -5.03 34.22 -12.88
N GLY A 222 -4.27 33.12 -12.74
CA GLY A 222 -2.80 33.14 -12.79
C GLY A 222 -2.15 33.64 -11.49
N SER A 223 -2.89 33.68 -10.39
CA SER A 223 -2.45 34.17 -9.07
C SER A 223 -2.07 33.04 -8.11
N LEU A 224 -1.67 31.87 -8.64
CA LEU A 224 -1.37 30.69 -7.82
C LEU A 224 -0.28 30.97 -6.77
N ALA A 225 0.78 31.70 -7.14
CA ALA A 225 1.84 32.06 -6.20
C ALA A 225 1.34 32.95 -5.04
N GLU A 226 0.45 33.89 -5.33
CA GLU A 226 -0.16 34.77 -4.32
C GLU A 226 -1.06 33.98 -3.37
N TRP A 227 -1.83 33.02 -3.90
CA TRP A 227 -2.63 32.12 -3.09
C TRP A 227 -1.79 31.29 -2.10
N VAL A 228 -0.63 30.77 -2.54
CA VAL A 228 0.27 30.03 -1.63
C VAL A 228 0.80 30.93 -0.52
N ILE A 229 1.18 32.17 -0.85
CA ILE A 229 1.74 33.14 0.11
C ILE A 229 0.70 33.59 1.14
N ASN A 230 -0.56 33.76 0.74
CA ASN A 230 -1.63 34.23 1.61
C ASN A 230 -2.07 33.22 2.67
N GLY A 231 -1.40 32.07 2.75
CA GLY A 231 -1.59 31.05 3.77
C GLY A 231 -2.67 30.06 3.37
N VAL A 232 -2.24 28.87 2.99
CA VAL A 232 -3.17 27.75 2.78
C VAL A 232 -3.59 27.23 4.15
N GLU A 233 -4.86 27.45 4.47
CA GLU A 233 -5.47 26.83 5.64
C GLU A 233 -5.57 25.32 5.41
N LYS A 234 -4.64 24.58 6.02
CA LYS A 234 -4.69 23.11 6.07
C LYS A 234 -5.86 22.72 6.95
N SER A 235 -6.79 21.91 6.42
CA SER A 235 -7.90 21.40 7.23
C SER A 235 -7.39 20.36 8.22
N GLN A 236 -7.77 20.50 9.50
CA GLN A 236 -7.60 19.45 10.51
C GLN A 236 -8.79 18.48 10.56
N ASP A 237 -9.92 18.82 9.94
CA ASP A 237 -11.14 18.00 9.95
C ASP A 237 -11.19 17.07 8.72
N PRO A 238 -11.07 15.74 8.88
CA PRO A 238 -10.99 14.79 7.77
C PRO A 238 -12.27 14.65 6.94
N GLU A 239 -13.45 15.02 7.46
CA GLU A 239 -14.74 14.76 6.78
C GLU A 239 -15.11 15.81 5.71
N SER A 240 -14.47 16.98 5.72
CA SER A 240 -14.84 18.13 4.90
C SER A 240 -13.73 18.60 3.95
N GLN A 241 -12.84 17.71 3.49
CA GLN A 241 -11.62 18.13 2.79
C GLN A 241 -11.70 17.99 1.27
N ALA A 242 -11.16 18.98 0.57
CA ALA A 242 -10.90 18.90 -0.86
C ALA A 242 -9.46 18.40 -1.10
N GLU A 243 -9.28 17.58 -2.13
CA GLU A 243 -8.00 16.97 -2.45
C GLU A 243 -7.29 17.73 -3.56
N VAL A 244 -6.06 18.15 -3.33
CA VAL A 244 -5.18 18.75 -4.33
C VAL A 244 -4.03 17.79 -4.61
N THR A 245 -3.97 17.24 -5.82
CA THR A 245 -2.90 16.34 -6.28
C THR A 245 -2.00 17.04 -7.29
N ALA A 246 -0.71 17.16 -7.01
CA ALA A 246 0.29 17.50 -8.02
C ALA A 246 0.89 16.24 -8.63
N TRP A 247 0.75 16.10 -9.93
CA TRP A 247 1.42 15.09 -10.73
C TRP A 247 2.69 15.69 -11.29
N TYR A 248 3.85 15.09 -10.99
CA TYR A 248 5.13 15.48 -11.60
C TYR A 248 5.94 14.26 -12.04
N CYS A 249 6.84 14.44 -13.02
CA CYS A 249 7.82 13.42 -13.34
C CYS A 249 9.06 13.64 -12.45
N PRO A 250 9.44 12.69 -11.58
CA PRO A 250 10.71 12.79 -10.86
C PRO A 250 11.84 12.90 -11.89
N ARG A 251 12.70 13.91 -11.77
CA ARG A 251 13.76 14.17 -12.75
C ARG A 251 14.59 12.90 -12.96
N PRO A 252 14.62 12.30 -14.17
CA PRO A 252 15.64 11.32 -14.48
C PRO A 252 16.98 12.06 -14.47
N SER A 253 17.98 11.46 -13.81
CA SER A 253 19.40 11.88 -13.71
C SER A 253 19.84 13.09 -14.55
N SER A 254 20.50 14.05 -13.90
CA SER A 254 21.26 15.25 -14.35
C SER A 254 21.48 15.62 -15.81
N GLU A 255 21.48 14.67 -16.74
CA GLU A 255 21.76 14.91 -18.16
C GLU A 255 20.59 15.58 -18.92
N HIS A 256 19.37 15.58 -18.38
CA HIS A 256 18.20 16.16 -19.04
C HIS A 256 17.73 17.42 -18.30
N ALA A 257 18.31 18.57 -18.65
CA ALA A 257 17.93 19.93 -18.18
C ALA A 257 16.53 20.39 -18.66
N ALA A 258 15.70 19.43 -19.09
CA ALA A 258 14.33 19.62 -19.47
C ALA A 258 13.49 20.10 -18.28
N GLU A 259 12.79 21.23 -18.43
CA GLU A 259 11.73 21.62 -17.48
C GLU A 259 10.71 20.48 -17.33
N SER A 260 10.51 20.04 -16.09
CA SER A 260 9.54 18.99 -15.78
C SER A 260 8.14 19.55 -15.85
N GLU A 261 7.26 18.89 -16.61
CA GLU A 261 5.83 19.22 -16.59
C GLU A 261 5.26 18.89 -15.21
N VAL A 262 4.43 19.79 -14.66
CA VAL A 262 3.68 19.57 -13.42
C VAL A 262 2.22 19.83 -13.70
N TYR A 263 1.36 18.88 -13.34
CA TYR A 263 -0.09 19.01 -13.48
C TYR A 263 -0.76 19.02 -12.11
N LEU A 264 -1.65 19.96 -11.86
CA LEU A 264 -2.42 20.06 -10.61
C LEU A 264 -3.85 19.59 -10.82
N MET A 265 -4.38 18.79 -9.91
CA MET A 265 -5.73 18.21 -9.95
C MET A 265 -6.45 18.48 -8.63
N ILE A 266 -7.73 18.86 -8.68
CA ILE A 266 -8.54 19.16 -7.48
C ILE A 266 -9.77 18.25 -7.47
N ASP A 267 -10.03 17.47 -6.41
CA ASP A 267 -11.22 16.60 -6.23
C ASP A 267 -11.53 15.62 -7.38
N SER A 268 -10.51 15.10 -8.06
CA SER A 268 -10.64 14.28 -9.29
C SER A 268 -11.12 15.02 -10.54
N ASP A 269 -11.06 16.36 -10.55
CA ASP A 269 -11.20 17.17 -11.77
C ASP A 269 -10.08 16.83 -12.77
N ARG A 270 -10.07 17.49 -13.93
CA ARG A 270 -9.01 17.27 -14.91
C ARG A 270 -7.71 17.91 -14.43
N ALA A 271 -6.60 17.19 -14.54
CA ALA A 271 -5.29 17.71 -14.18
C ALA A 271 -4.85 18.82 -15.16
N VAL A 272 -4.48 19.99 -14.64
CA VAL A 272 -4.15 21.20 -15.40
C VAL A 272 -2.66 21.49 -15.29
N LEU A 273 -2.01 21.79 -16.42
CA LEU A 273 -0.59 22.17 -16.44
C LEU A 273 -0.39 23.50 -15.70
N ILE A 274 0.58 23.53 -14.80
CA ILE A 274 1.02 24.75 -14.11
C ILE A 274 2.41 25.16 -14.58
N GLU A 275 2.70 26.45 -14.50
CA GLU A 275 4.00 27.00 -14.90
C GLU A 275 5.09 26.63 -13.89
N PRO A 276 6.38 26.58 -14.28
CA PRO A 276 7.47 26.24 -13.38
C PRO A 276 7.56 27.14 -12.14
N GLU A 277 7.26 28.43 -12.29
CA GLU A 277 7.25 29.40 -11.17
C GLU A 277 6.14 29.10 -10.16
N GLU A 278 4.97 28.68 -10.65
CA GLU A 278 3.85 28.27 -9.81
C GLU A 278 4.12 26.94 -9.11
N ALA A 279 4.72 25.98 -9.83
CA ALA A 279 5.17 24.73 -9.23
C ALA A 279 6.23 24.96 -8.13
N ALA A 280 7.12 25.96 -8.33
CA ALA A 280 8.09 26.37 -7.33
C ALA A 280 7.42 27.01 -6.11
N ALA A 281 6.38 27.82 -6.30
CA ALA A 281 5.58 28.37 -5.20
C ALA A 281 4.90 27.26 -4.39
N LEU A 282 4.42 26.19 -5.04
CA LEU A 282 3.77 25.06 -4.38
C LEU A 282 4.71 24.16 -3.57
N THR A 283 6.04 24.34 -3.62
CA THR A 283 6.98 23.44 -2.93
C THR A 283 6.79 23.42 -1.41
N GLY A 284 6.35 24.52 -0.80
CA GLY A 284 6.03 24.59 0.64
C GLY A 284 4.79 23.77 1.03
N LEU A 285 3.89 23.50 0.08
CA LEU A 285 2.67 22.69 0.31
C LEU A 285 2.82 21.25 -0.15
N LEU A 286 3.55 21.08 -1.25
CA LEU A 286 3.76 19.82 -1.96
C LEU A 286 5.27 19.59 -2.16
N PRO A 287 6.00 19.25 -1.10
CA PRO A 287 7.46 19.13 -1.13
C PRO A 287 7.98 18.02 -2.06
N GLY A 288 7.14 17.14 -2.59
CA GLY A 288 7.48 16.34 -3.78
C GLY A 288 7.98 17.17 -4.96
N LEU A 289 7.50 18.42 -5.08
CA LEU A 289 7.92 19.38 -6.10
C LEU A 289 9.29 20.03 -5.83
N GLU A 290 9.80 19.97 -4.60
CA GLU A 290 11.11 20.53 -4.25
C GLU A 290 12.24 19.90 -5.09
N ALA A 291 12.10 18.61 -5.41
CA ALA A 291 13.01 17.90 -6.30
C ALA A 291 13.12 18.51 -7.72
N LEU A 292 12.10 19.27 -8.13
CA LEU A 292 12.04 20.02 -9.39
C LEU A 292 12.54 21.46 -9.22
N ALA A 293 12.24 22.11 -8.10
CA ALA A 293 12.57 23.51 -7.87
C ALA A 293 14.07 23.76 -7.62
N ILE A 294 14.78 22.81 -7.00
CA ILE A 294 16.21 22.97 -6.73
C ILE A 294 17.02 22.73 -8.01
N PRO A 295 17.79 23.72 -8.52
CA PRO A 295 18.79 23.51 -9.55
C PRO A 295 19.84 22.53 -9.03
N GLU A 296 20.19 21.51 -9.81
CA GLU A 296 21.07 20.42 -9.35
C GLU A 296 22.43 20.87 -8.82
N SER A 297 22.87 22.09 -9.15
CA SER A 297 24.09 22.71 -8.64
C SER A 297 24.11 22.92 -7.12
N THR A 298 22.97 22.87 -6.43
CA THR A 298 22.88 22.94 -4.95
C THR A 298 22.62 21.60 -4.28
N LYS A 299 22.42 20.50 -5.04
CA LYS A 299 22.30 19.18 -4.42
C LYS A 299 23.66 18.75 -3.88
N PHE A 300 23.69 18.55 -2.57
CA PHE A 300 24.74 17.98 -1.74
C PHE A 300 25.83 17.27 -2.57
N LYS A 301 26.89 18.01 -2.92
CA LYS A 301 28.15 17.39 -3.31
C LYS A 301 28.63 16.78 -2.00
N PRO A 302 28.57 15.45 -1.79
CA PRO A 302 29.05 14.86 -0.55
C PRO A 302 30.44 15.43 -0.35
N ALA A 303 30.65 16.11 0.79
CA ALA A 303 31.92 16.75 1.10
C ALA A 303 33.00 15.75 0.73
N ALA A 304 33.78 16.07 -0.32
CA ALA A 304 34.70 15.14 -0.95
C ALA A 304 35.43 14.47 0.19
N THR A 305 35.20 13.17 0.33
CA THR A 305 35.65 12.39 1.48
C THR A 305 37.14 12.65 1.53
N ALA A 306 37.56 13.48 2.48
CA ALA A 306 38.96 13.79 2.63
C ALA A 306 39.57 12.47 3.09
N GLU A 307 40.06 11.68 2.14
CA GLU A 307 40.86 10.48 2.36
C GLU A 307 42.21 10.91 2.95
N GLY A 308 42.16 11.57 4.11
CA GLY A 308 43.27 11.59 5.03
C GLY A 308 43.37 10.19 5.63
N PRO A 309 44.56 9.58 5.70
CA PRO A 309 44.75 8.29 6.35
C PRO A 309 44.30 8.39 7.80
N VAL A 310 43.13 7.81 8.11
CA VAL A 310 42.61 7.72 9.47
C VAL A 310 43.50 6.73 10.23
N THR A 311 44.47 7.28 10.95
CA THR A 311 45.27 6.55 11.94
C THR A 311 44.33 5.95 12.98
N LYS A 312 44.24 4.62 12.99
CA LYS A 312 43.28 3.78 13.71
C LYS A 312 43.49 3.70 15.24
N ALA A 313 44.11 4.72 15.85
CA ALA A 313 44.60 4.64 17.22
C ALA A 313 44.15 5.84 18.05
N ALA A 314 42.86 5.88 18.37
CA ALA A 314 42.34 6.12 19.72
C ALA A 314 40.81 6.30 19.61
N ALA A 315 40.05 5.36 20.18
CA ALA A 315 38.63 5.56 20.47
C ALA A 315 38.51 6.53 21.66
N THR A 316 38.97 7.77 21.43
CA THR A 316 38.85 8.88 22.37
C THR A 316 37.47 9.46 22.18
N THR A 317 36.70 9.50 23.27
CA THR A 317 35.55 10.35 23.53
C THR A 317 35.40 11.45 22.49
N GLN A 318 34.60 11.20 21.45
CA GLN A 318 34.34 12.17 20.41
C GLN A 318 33.54 13.29 21.08
N VAL A 319 34.22 14.37 21.45
CA VAL A 319 33.61 15.57 22.02
C VAL A 319 32.79 16.17 20.88
N TRP A 320 31.48 15.98 20.92
CA TRP A 320 30.52 16.55 20.00
C TRP A 320 30.53 18.07 20.14
N SER A 321 31.44 18.76 19.44
CA SER A 321 31.51 20.23 19.43
C SER A 321 30.65 20.82 18.31
N THR A 322 29.45 20.28 18.12
CA THR A 322 28.45 20.84 17.21
C THR A 322 27.73 21.96 17.93
N SER A 323 27.54 23.09 17.24
CA SER A 323 26.65 24.16 17.69
C SER A 323 25.35 23.56 18.23
N ASP A 324 25.02 23.85 19.49
CA ASP A 324 23.86 23.29 20.18
C ASP A 324 22.54 23.58 19.44
N SER A 325 22.53 24.49 18.45
CA SER A 325 21.35 24.88 17.68
C SER A 325 21.28 24.35 16.25
N VAL A 326 22.14 23.41 15.88
CA VAL A 326 22.16 22.83 14.53
C VAL A 326 22.02 21.31 14.57
N ALA A 327 20.95 20.81 13.97
CA ALA A 327 20.73 19.38 13.75
C ALA A 327 21.76 18.83 12.76
N THR A 328 22.26 17.64 13.07
CA THR A 328 23.26 16.93 12.26
C THR A 328 22.64 15.69 11.64
N LEU A 329 22.66 15.64 10.30
CA LEU A 329 22.17 14.51 9.52
C LEU A 329 23.38 13.83 8.88
N THR A 330 23.61 12.55 9.23
CA THR A 330 24.78 11.81 8.74
C THR A 330 24.35 10.52 8.06
N SER A 331 24.90 10.26 6.87
CA SER A 331 24.76 8.96 6.22
C SER A 331 25.62 7.94 6.95
N ILE A 332 25.04 6.79 7.26
CA ILE A 332 25.75 5.65 7.82
C ILE A 332 26.53 5.00 6.69
N SER A 333 27.81 4.70 6.92
CA SER A 333 28.66 4.00 5.96
C SER A 333 29.01 2.61 6.46
N GLY A 334 29.30 1.69 5.54
CA GLY A 334 29.81 0.36 5.87
C GLY A 334 28.90 -0.79 5.43
N PRO A 335 29.32 -2.04 5.72
CA PRO A 335 28.68 -3.24 5.17
C PRO A 335 27.31 -3.57 5.82
N TYR A 336 26.83 -2.72 6.74
CA TYR A 336 25.59 -2.94 7.49
C TYR A 336 24.39 -2.19 6.89
N VAL A 337 24.65 -1.21 6.02
CA VAL A 337 23.64 -0.39 5.34
C VAL A 337 22.84 -1.24 4.36
N ASP A 338 21.54 -0.96 4.22
CA ASP A 338 20.57 -1.63 3.33
C ASP A 338 20.32 -3.10 3.63
N LYS A 339 20.91 -3.65 4.70
CA LYS A 339 20.63 -5.02 5.09
C LYS A 339 19.24 -5.14 5.70
N GLY A 340 18.72 -4.09 6.34
CA GLY A 340 17.41 -4.10 7.01
C GLY A 340 16.27 -4.10 6.00
N LEU A 341 16.47 -3.37 4.93
CA LEU A 341 15.55 -3.27 3.79
C LEU A 341 15.93 -4.16 2.60
N GLY A 342 16.91 -5.06 2.77
CA GLY A 342 17.32 -5.99 1.73
C GLY A 342 16.15 -6.88 1.27
N ASN A 343 16.13 -7.23 -0.02
CA ASN A 343 15.05 -8.00 -0.65
C ASN A 343 14.66 -9.26 0.16
N TYR A 344 15.65 -9.96 0.73
CA TYR A 344 15.40 -11.12 1.57
C TYR A 344 14.59 -10.79 2.83
N GLN A 345 14.96 -9.73 3.56
CA GLN A 345 14.26 -9.30 4.78
C GLN A 345 12.85 -8.80 4.45
N VAL A 346 12.69 -8.07 3.34
CA VAL A 346 11.38 -7.58 2.89
C VAL A 346 10.46 -8.74 2.52
N VAL A 347 10.95 -9.71 1.75
CA VAL A 347 10.17 -10.90 1.38
C VAL A 347 9.85 -11.76 2.60
N LEU A 348 10.82 -11.99 3.49
CA LEU A 348 10.59 -12.77 4.70
C LEU A 348 9.58 -12.09 5.62
N GLY A 349 9.69 -10.78 5.82
CA GLY A 349 8.70 -9.99 6.57
C GLY A 349 7.30 -10.09 5.95
N LEU A 350 7.20 -10.02 4.61
CA LEU A 350 5.93 -10.19 3.90
C LEU A 350 5.36 -11.61 4.05
N VAL A 351 6.20 -12.64 3.97
CA VAL A 351 5.79 -14.04 4.17
C VAL A 351 5.29 -14.25 5.60
N LEU A 352 6.00 -13.70 6.59
CA LEU A 352 5.58 -13.75 8.00
C LEU A 352 4.26 -12.99 8.21
N SER A 353 4.10 -11.81 7.60
CA SER A 353 2.87 -11.03 7.72
C SER A 353 1.69 -11.73 7.04
N ILE A 354 1.87 -12.30 5.84
CA ILE A 354 0.83 -13.09 5.17
C ILE A 354 0.50 -14.35 5.98
N GLY A 355 1.51 -15.05 6.49
CA GLY A 355 1.32 -16.21 7.35
C GLY A 355 0.52 -15.86 8.61
N ALA A 356 0.87 -14.76 9.28
CA ALA A 356 0.11 -14.25 10.42
C ALA A 356 -1.30 -13.80 10.03
N MET A 357 -1.48 -13.17 8.87
CA MET A 357 -2.80 -12.78 8.35
C MET A 357 -3.67 -14.01 8.14
N LEU A 358 -3.12 -15.10 7.59
CA LEU A 358 -3.86 -16.33 7.31
C LEU A 358 -3.98 -17.29 8.51
N ALA A 359 -3.24 -17.05 9.61
CA ALA A 359 -3.17 -17.94 10.77
C ALA A 359 -4.53 -18.30 11.42
N PRO A 360 -5.54 -17.42 11.47
CA PRO A 360 -6.84 -17.80 12.01
C PRO A 360 -7.59 -18.84 11.17
N ILE A 361 -7.29 -18.93 9.86
CA ILE A 361 -7.96 -19.86 8.94
C ILE A 361 -7.78 -21.33 9.36
N PRO A 362 -6.55 -21.86 9.53
CA PRO A 362 -6.37 -23.24 9.98
C PRO A 362 -6.93 -23.48 11.39
N VAL A 363 -6.92 -22.48 12.28
CA VAL A 363 -7.52 -22.61 13.63
C VAL A 363 -9.03 -22.79 13.54
N VAL A 364 -9.71 -22.00 12.69
CA VAL A 364 -11.14 -22.15 12.42
C VAL A 364 -11.43 -23.51 11.77
N LEU A 365 -10.61 -23.95 10.82
CA LEU A 365 -10.77 -25.27 10.20
C LEU A 365 -10.58 -26.41 11.21
N LEU A 366 -9.60 -26.31 12.12
CA LEU A 366 -9.39 -27.27 13.20
C LEU A 366 -10.55 -27.30 14.19
N PHE A 367 -11.12 -26.15 14.52
CA PHE A 367 -12.32 -26.06 15.36
C PHE A 367 -13.53 -26.72 14.69
N VAL A 368 -13.76 -26.46 13.40
CA VAL A 368 -14.84 -27.14 12.65
C VAL A 368 -14.62 -28.66 12.64
N ALA A 369 -13.37 -29.11 12.43
CA ALA A 369 -13.03 -30.52 12.51
C ALA A 369 -13.25 -31.11 13.91
N SER A 370 -12.91 -30.38 14.98
CA SER A 370 -13.11 -30.86 16.37
C SER A 370 -14.58 -30.97 16.74
N VAL A 371 -15.43 -30.05 16.25
CA VAL A 371 -16.89 -30.15 16.42
C VAL A 371 -17.42 -31.42 15.77
N ASN A 372 -16.98 -31.75 14.55
CA ASN A 372 -17.39 -32.97 13.85
C ASN A 372 -16.96 -34.24 14.61
N VAL A 373 -15.71 -34.29 15.07
CA VAL A 373 -15.20 -35.43 15.86
C VAL A 373 -15.95 -35.56 17.18
N LEU A 374 -16.20 -34.45 17.87
CA LEU A 374 -16.94 -34.44 19.12
C LEU A 374 -18.38 -34.93 18.92
N HIS A 375 -19.06 -34.44 17.89
CA HIS A 375 -20.39 -34.88 17.51
C HIS A 375 -20.45 -36.40 17.32
N ASP A 376 -19.52 -36.97 16.54
CA ASP A 376 -19.46 -38.42 16.33
C ASP A 376 -19.15 -39.22 17.61
N ALA A 377 -18.35 -38.66 18.50
CA ALA A 377 -18.00 -39.28 19.78
C ALA A 377 -19.17 -39.28 20.78
N VAL A 378 -19.99 -38.22 20.79
CA VAL A 378 -21.05 -38.06 21.79
C VAL A 378 -22.44 -38.48 21.30
N LYS A 379 -22.62 -38.82 20.01
CA LYS A 379 -23.94 -39.16 19.44
C LYS A 379 -24.69 -40.30 20.14
N MET A 380 -23.99 -41.17 20.87
CA MET A 380 -24.61 -42.24 21.66
C MET A 380 -25.16 -41.79 23.03
N LEU A 381 -24.84 -40.56 23.45
CA LEU A 381 -25.31 -39.99 24.71
C LEU A 381 -26.70 -39.36 24.53
N ALA A 382 -27.59 -39.60 25.50
CA ALA A 382 -28.84 -38.85 25.58
C ALA A 382 -28.52 -37.36 25.79
N ARG A 383 -29.07 -36.49 24.92
CA ARG A 383 -28.80 -35.03 24.90
C ARG A 383 -27.38 -34.63 24.48
N TRP A 384 -26.77 -35.37 23.55
CA TRP A 384 -25.51 -34.96 22.91
C TRP A 384 -25.56 -33.52 22.34
N GLU A 385 -26.74 -33.07 21.90
CA GLU A 385 -27.01 -31.71 21.42
C GLU A 385 -26.59 -30.62 22.41
N LEU A 386 -26.84 -30.81 23.72
CA LEU A 386 -26.43 -29.83 24.75
C LEU A 386 -24.92 -29.79 24.94
N ILE A 387 -24.24 -30.92 24.75
CA ILE A 387 -22.78 -31.03 24.88
C ILE A 387 -22.10 -30.34 23.69
N VAL A 388 -22.54 -30.67 22.47
CA VAL A 388 -22.01 -30.06 21.25
C VAL A 388 -22.34 -28.57 21.20
N GLY A 389 -23.61 -28.19 21.44
CA GLY A 389 -24.02 -26.78 21.47
C GLY A 389 -23.32 -25.98 22.57
N GLY A 390 -23.09 -26.58 23.74
CA GLY A 390 -22.28 -25.95 24.80
C GLY A 390 -20.82 -25.74 24.38
N TYR A 391 -20.21 -26.72 23.71
CA TYR A 391 -18.86 -26.59 23.17
C TYR A 391 -18.77 -25.53 22.08
N VAL A 392 -19.71 -25.53 21.11
CA VAL A 392 -19.75 -24.55 20.03
C VAL A 392 -20.00 -23.14 20.57
N ALA A 393 -20.91 -22.98 21.54
CA ALA A 393 -21.11 -21.70 22.18
C ALA A 393 -19.82 -21.21 22.86
N VAL A 394 -19.26 -21.98 23.79
CA VAL A 394 -18.10 -21.51 24.57
C VAL A 394 -16.85 -21.32 23.70
N VAL A 395 -16.48 -22.34 22.91
CA VAL A 395 -15.25 -22.33 22.12
C VAL A 395 -15.42 -21.52 20.83
N GLY A 396 -16.57 -21.63 20.17
CA GLY A 396 -16.88 -20.87 18.95
C GLY A 396 -16.98 -19.37 19.21
N PHE A 397 -17.67 -18.92 20.27
CA PHE A 397 -17.67 -17.48 20.62
C PHE A 397 -16.26 -17.00 20.99
N SER A 398 -15.51 -17.77 21.80
CA SER A 398 -14.13 -17.42 22.14
C SER A 398 -13.26 -17.28 20.89
N LEU A 399 -13.40 -18.19 19.93
CA LEU A 399 -12.68 -18.14 18.66
C LEU A 399 -13.13 -16.96 17.79
N TYR A 400 -14.43 -16.68 17.71
CA TYR A 400 -14.96 -15.53 16.98
C TYR A 400 -14.38 -14.21 17.50
N PHE A 401 -14.38 -13.99 18.82
CA PHE A 401 -13.76 -12.80 19.41
C PHE A 401 -12.25 -12.77 19.20
N ALA A 402 -11.58 -13.93 19.24
CA ALA A 402 -10.15 -14.01 18.92
C ALA A 402 -9.88 -13.62 17.45
N VAL A 403 -10.70 -14.07 16.50
CA VAL A 403 -10.61 -13.73 15.07
C VAL A 403 -10.89 -12.24 14.84
N LEU A 404 -11.96 -11.70 15.44
CA LEU A 404 -12.26 -10.27 15.37
C LEU A 404 -11.11 -9.43 15.92
N ARG A 405 -10.56 -9.82 17.06
CA ARG A 405 -9.38 -9.16 17.66
C ARG A 405 -8.14 -9.31 16.77
N TRP A 406 -8.00 -10.43 16.07
CA TRP A 406 -6.87 -10.71 15.17
C TRP A 406 -6.86 -9.79 13.95
N TYR A 407 -8.04 -9.55 13.38
CA TYR A 407 -8.27 -8.70 12.20
C TYR A 407 -8.78 -7.30 12.56
N ASN A 408 -8.62 -6.84 13.81
CA ASN A 408 -8.98 -5.48 14.17
C ASN A 408 -8.28 -4.51 13.20
N ALA A 409 -9.06 -3.68 12.52
CA ALA A 409 -8.55 -2.75 11.51
C ALA A 409 -7.57 -1.72 12.09
N GLU A 410 -7.72 -1.38 13.38
CA GLU A 410 -6.88 -0.39 14.06
C GLU A 410 -5.51 -0.96 14.48
N ASP A 411 -5.44 -2.23 14.86
CA ASP A 411 -4.21 -2.90 15.32
C ASP A 411 -4.13 -4.37 14.86
N PRO A 412 -4.01 -4.61 13.54
CA PRO A 412 -4.01 -5.96 13.01
C PRO A 412 -2.79 -6.75 13.50
N VAL A 413 -3.01 -7.98 14.00
CA VAL A 413 -1.93 -8.83 14.53
C VAL A 413 -0.83 -9.07 13.50
N TRP A 414 -1.20 -9.26 12.23
CA TRP A 414 -0.23 -9.46 11.15
C TRP A 414 0.71 -8.26 10.97
N PHE A 415 0.22 -7.05 11.21
CA PHE A 415 1.04 -5.84 11.14
C PHE A 415 1.98 -5.74 12.34
N ARG A 416 1.52 -6.10 13.55
CA ARG A 416 2.40 -6.22 14.72
C ARG A 416 3.53 -7.22 14.54
N VAL A 417 3.24 -8.38 13.93
CA VAL A 417 4.27 -9.39 13.61
C VAL A 417 5.30 -8.79 12.64
N LEU A 418 4.85 -8.07 11.61
CA LEU A 418 5.73 -7.38 10.67
C LEU A 418 6.60 -6.32 11.38
N LEU A 419 6.00 -5.47 12.22
CA LEU A 419 6.71 -4.42 12.96
C LEU A 419 7.71 -5.00 13.96
N TRP A 420 7.33 -6.05 14.70
CA TRP A 420 8.23 -6.76 15.61
C TRP A 420 9.45 -7.31 14.87
N TYR A 421 9.22 -7.97 13.73
CA TYR A 421 10.29 -8.52 12.91
C TYR A 421 11.23 -7.43 12.41
N ARG A 422 10.70 -6.35 11.84
CA ARG A 422 11.51 -5.23 11.34
C ARG A 422 12.29 -4.53 12.46
N ARG A 423 11.64 -4.25 13.60
CA ARG A 423 12.30 -3.70 14.79
C ARG A 423 13.48 -4.59 15.19
N ARG A 424 13.27 -5.91 15.29
CA ARG A 424 14.34 -6.86 15.64
C ARG A 424 15.52 -6.79 14.67
N VAL A 425 15.25 -6.74 13.36
CA VAL A 425 16.30 -6.66 12.33
C VAL A 425 17.09 -5.35 12.47
N ILE A 426 16.41 -4.21 12.63
CA ILE A 426 17.05 -2.90 12.82
C ILE A 426 17.85 -2.84 14.13
N THR A 427 17.29 -3.32 15.24
CA THR A 427 18.00 -3.41 16.54
C THR A 427 19.28 -4.25 16.42
N GLN A 428 19.20 -5.41 15.73
CA GLN A 428 20.38 -6.25 15.51
C GLN A 428 21.45 -5.56 14.65
N GLN A 429 21.04 -4.75 13.68
CA GLN A 429 21.97 -4.00 12.83
C GLN A 429 22.63 -2.85 13.57
N ALA A 430 21.85 -2.08 14.32
CA ALA A 430 22.37 -1.01 15.18
C ALA A 430 23.34 -1.60 16.23
N ALA A 431 23.06 -2.77 16.79
CA ALA A 431 23.92 -3.40 17.81
C ALA A 431 25.27 -3.90 17.27
N GLN A 432 25.38 -4.10 15.95
CA GLN A 432 26.64 -4.47 15.30
C GLN A 432 27.54 -3.26 15.03
N ARG A 433 27.03 -2.04 15.17
CA ARG A 433 27.77 -0.80 14.91
C ARG A 433 28.47 -0.36 16.19
N THR A 434 29.79 -0.20 16.13
CA THR A 434 30.59 0.29 17.26
C THR A 434 30.35 1.76 17.59
N ASP A 435 29.71 2.47 16.68
CA ASP A 435 29.43 3.91 16.70
C ASP A 435 27.93 4.22 16.70
N ALA A 436 27.09 3.30 17.18
CA ALA A 436 25.65 3.54 17.36
C ALA A 436 25.43 4.75 18.29
N LEU A 437 24.45 5.61 17.97
CA LEU A 437 24.18 6.84 18.75
C LEU A 437 23.82 6.55 20.21
N PHE A 438 23.14 5.41 20.45
CA PHE A 438 22.71 4.95 21.76
C PHE A 438 22.59 3.41 21.76
N PRO A 439 22.55 2.75 22.94
CA PRO A 439 22.32 1.31 23.03
C PRO A 439 20.99 0.91 22.38
N PRO A 440 20.96 0.03 21.36
CA PRO A 440 19.74 -0.31 20.62
C PRO A 440 18.63 -0.99 21.44
N GLU A 441 18.99 -1.52 22.61
CA GLU A 441 18.07 -2.16 23.56
C GLU A 441 17.63 -1.21 24.70
N HIS A 442 17.88 0.10 24.56
CA HIS A 442 17.46 1.08 25.56
C HIS A 442 15.92 1.02 25.75
N PRO A 443 15.41 0.96 27.00
CA PRO A 443 13.99 0.69 27.27
C PRO A 443 13.04 1.75 26.71
N GLU A 444 13.51 2.99 26.59
CA GLU A 444 12.75 4.12 26.06
C GLU A 444 12.87 4.27 24.53
N THR A 445 13.47 3.30 23.85
CA THR A 445 13.62 3.36 22.39
C THR A 445 12.28 3.15 21.69
N ILE A 446 11.92 4.11 20.86
CA ILE A 446 10.76 4.09 19.98
C ILE A 446 11.21 3.54 18.63
N TYR A 447 10.51 2.55 18.08
CA TYR A 447 10.71 2.15 16.69
C TYR A 447 9.89 3.08 15.80
N ALA A 448 10.56 3.79 14.92
CA ALA A 448 9.95 4.82 14.08
C ALA A 448 10.43 4.69 12.63
N GLU A 449 9.70 5.30 11.72
CA GLU A 449 10.07 5.43 10.32
C GLU A 449 10.14 6.90 9.94
N VAL A 450 11.26 7.35 9.39
CA VAL A 450 11.36 8.69 8.79
C VAL A 450 10.95 8.60 7.33
N VAL A 451 9.83 9.21 6.98
CA VAL A 451 9.23 9.10 5.65
C VAL A 451 9.20 10.49 5.01
N PRO A 452 10.13 10.83 4.10
CA PRO A 452 10.11 12.14 3.48
C PRO A 452 8.78 12.37 2.75
N ARG A 453 8.24 13.59 2.77
CA ARG A 453 6.89 13.88 2.23
C ARG A 453 6.70 13.43 0.78
N ARG A 454 7.73 13.54 -0.06
CA ARG A 454 7.71 13.04 -1.44
C ARG A 454 7.43 11.53 -1.57
N ALA A 455 7.64 10.75 -0.50
CA ALA A 455 7.34 9.32 -0.43
C ALA A 455 5.88 9.01 -0.03
N TRP A 456 5.09 10.00 0.41
CA TRP A 456 3.73 9.80 0.93
C TRP A 456 2.73 9.44 -0.17
N GLY A 457 2.88 10.04 -1.36
CA GLY A 457 1.97 9.84 -2.49
C GLY A 457 2.20 8.55 -3.28
N ASP A 458 3.38 7.92 -3.15
CA ASP A 458 3.66 6.59 -3.72
C ASP A 458 4.34 5.69 -2.68
N PRO A 459 3.55 4.97 -1.85
CA PRO A 459 4.10 4.07 -0.84
C PRO A 459 4.97 2.96 -1.40
N SER A 460 4.88 2.65 -2.70
CA SER A 460 5.64 1.57 -3.32
C SER A 460 7.04 2.01 -3.72
N ARG A 461 7.19 3.19 -4.34
CA ARG A 461 8.49 3.81 -4.64
C ARG A 461 9.10 4.42 -3.37
N GLY A 462 8.27 5.06 -2.55
CA GLY A 462 8.64 5.74 -1.30
C GLY A 462 9.32 4.84 -0.26
N ARG A 463 9.09 3.51 -0.28
CA ARG A 463 9.80 2.54 0.57
C ARG A 463 11.32 2.56 0.41
N LYS A 464 11.83 2.97 -0.76
CA LYS A 464 13.27 3.12 -0.96
C LYS A 464 13.81 4.42 -0.39
N GLU A 465 12.96 5.36 -0.02
CA GLU A 465 13.37 6.65 0.54
C GLU A 465 13.02 6.76 2.02
N SER A 466 12.06 5.95 2.50
CA SER A 466 11.76 5.84 3.91
C SER A 466 12.90 5.16 4.66
N GLU A 467 13.08 5.59 5.90
CA GLU A 467 14.18 5.17 6.76
C GLU A 467 13.59 4.55 8.02
N ASN A 468 13.76 3.23 8.17
CA ASN A 468 13.31 2.53 9.37
C ASN A 468 14.41 2.62 10.42
N GLY A 469 14.08 3.01 11.65
CA GLY A 469 15.10 3.25 12.66
C GLY A 469 14.58 3.21 14.09
N LEU A 470 15.53 3.39 14.99
CA LEU A 470 15.30 3.54 16.42
C LEU A 470 15.39 5.02 16.77
N LEU A 471 14.44 5.50 17.55
CA LEU A 471 14.34 6.88 18.02
C LEU A 471 14.47 6.87 19.54
N LEU A 472 15.37 7.70 20.06
CA LEU A 472 15.52 7.96 21.48
C LEU A 472 15.41 9.47 21.70
N ILE A 473 14.67 9.86 22.74
CA ILE A 473 14.50 11.25 23.10
C ILE A 473 15.16 11.45 24.47
N GLU A 474 16.27 12.20 24.50
CA GLU A 474 17.04 12.47 25.72
C GLU A 474 16.97 13.95 26.07
N GLN A 475 16.82 14.26 27.37
CA GLN A 475 16.71 15.65 27.84
C GLN A 475 17.96 16.49 27.54
N GLU A 476 19.16 15.90 27.63
CA GLU A 476 20.43 16.62 27.42
C GLU A 476 20.84 16.74 25.95
N ARG A 477 20.48 15.75 25.12
CA ARG A 477 20.95 15.65 23.72
C ARG A 477 19.89 15.95 22.68
N GLY A 478 18.62 16.00 23.08
CA GLY A 478 17.48 16.16 22.19
C GLY A 478 17.06 14.83 21.54
N LEU A 479 16.70 14.87 20.27
CA LEU A 479 16.16 13.75 19.52
C LEU A 479 17.28 13.03 18.76
N LEU A 480 17.47 11.75 19.06
CA LEU A 480 18.47 10.87 18.47
C LEU A 480 17.79 9.79 17.64
N PHE A 481 18.10 9.69 16.36
CA PHE A 481 17.56 8.67 15.47
C PHE A 481 18.68 7.85 14.82
N GLU A 482 18.62 6.53 14.99
CA GLU A 482 19.53 5.53 14.40
C GLU A 482 18.77 4.70 13.37
N GLY A 483 18.90 5.05 12.08
CA GLY A 483 18.29 4.34 10.95
C GLY A 483 19.16 3.21 10.37
N ASP A 484 18.69 2.57 9.30
CA ASP A 484 19.47 1.68 8.43
C ASP A 484 20.55 2.46 7.67
N ARG A 485 20.18 3.59 7.03
CA ARG A 485 21.07 4.40 6.17
C ARG A 485 21.42 5.78 6.71
N ASN A 486 20.60 6.36 7.57
CA ASN A 486 20.80 7.73 8.06
C ASN A 486 20.71 7.78 9.59
N ARG A 487 21.50 8.68 10.18
CA ARG A 487 21.47 9.07 11.60
C ARG A 487 21.09 10.53 11.72
N TYR A 488 20.24 10.85 12.68
CA TYR A 488 19.86 12.21 12.99
C TYR A 488 20.16 12.50 14.46
N ILE A 489 20.89 13.59 14.70
CA ILE A 489 21.07 14.18 16.02
C ILE A 489 20.44 15.55 15.95
N VAL A 490 19.32 15.73 16.64
CA VAL A 490 18.52 16.96 16.63
C VAL A 490 18.50 17.53 18.04
N PRO A 491 19.41 18.47 18.35
CA PRO A 491 19.36 19.19 19.60
C PRO A 491 18.02 19.90 19.78
N LEU A 492 17.55 20.05 21.02
CA LEU A 492 16.32 20.82 21.31
C LEU A 492 16.35 22.25 20.72
N PRO A 493 17.46 23.02 20.81
CA PRO A 493 17.54 24.35 20.20
C PRO A 493 17.43 24.37 18.66
N ALA A 494 17.61 23.22 18.01
CA ALA A 494 17.46 23.12 16.56
C ALA A 494 16.01 22.92 16.11
N ILE A 495 15.09 22.55 17.02
CA ILE A 495 13.67 22.31 16.69
C ILE A 495 12.94 23.64 16.57
N ILE A 496 12.38 23.91 15.39
CA ILE A 496 11.63 25.13 15.07
C ILE A 496 10.13 24.90 15.29
N SER A 497 9.60 23.78 14.79
CA SER A 497 8.21 23.38 15.01
C SER A 497 8.07 21.85 15.04
N CYS A 498 6.96 21.37 15.59
CA CYS A 498 6.63 19.96 15.69
C CYS A 498 5.12 19.79 15.55
N ASP A 499 4.66 19.39 14.37
CA ASP A 499 3.23 19.32 14.02
C ASP A 499 2.80 17.89 13.73
N VAL A 500 1.57 17.50 14.09
CA VAL A 500 1.03 16.17 13.75
C VAL A 500 0.32 16.24 12.40
N GLU A 501 0.67 15.34 11.48
CA GLU A 501 0.06 15.26 10.14
C GLU A 501 -0.24 13.81 9.71
N GLU A 502 -1.19 13.63 8.79
CA GLU A 502 -1.51 12.35 8.14
C GLU A 502 -0.50 12.08 7.01
N VAL A 503 0.26 10.99 7.13
CA VAL A 503 1.42 10.62 6.29
C VAL A 503 1.05 9.70 5.12
N THR A 504 0.07 8.80 5.27
CA THR A 504 -0.37 7.94 4.15
C THR A 504 -1.88 7.75 4.11
N ARG A 505 -2.43 7.93 2.91
CA ARG A 505 -3.79 7.53 2.55
C ARG A 505 -3.85 6.02 2.29
N MET A 506 -4.08 5.22 3.32
CA MET A 506 -4.91 4.03 3.11
C MET A 506 -6.36 4.52 3.26
N GLY A 507 -7.24 4.23 2.29
CA GLY A 507 -8.61 4.77 2.21
C GLY A 507 -9.58 4.34 3.34
N ASN A 508 -9.06 4.01 4.52
CA ASN A 508 -9.77 3.80 5.76
C ASN A 508 -9.32 4.88 6.77
N THR A 509 -10.09 5.08 7.84
CA THR A 509 -9.79 6.00 8.96
C THR A 509 -8.50 5.65 9.74
N SER A 510 -7.71 4.69 9.24
CA SER A 510 -6.47 4.20 9.83
C SER A 510 -5.23 4.69 9.06
N GLY A 511 -5.28 5.90 8.48
CA GLY A 511 -4.12 6.52 7.86
C GLY A 511 -2.91 6.51 8.82
N LEU A 512 -1.70 6.35 8.30
CA LEU A 512 -0.51 6.54 9.15
C LEU A 512 -0.43 8.01 9.50
N PHE A 513 -0.32 8.34 10.80
CA PHE A 513 -0.01 9.69 11.27
C PHE A 513 1.46 9.73 11.69
N GLY A 514 2.08 10.89 11.51
CA GLY A 514 3.44 11.15 11.93
C GLY A 514 3.57 12.57 12.43
N ILE A 515 4.68 12.87 13.09
CA ILE A 515 5.05 14.24 13.44
C ILE A 515 5.95 14.80 12.35
N ILE A 516 5.82 16.08 12.05
CA ILE A 516 6.69 16.84 11.16
C ILE A 516 7.54 17.72 12.06
N VAL A 517 8.79 17.31 12.28
CA VAL A 517 9.74 18.09 13.05
C VAL A 517 10.49 18.99 12.07
N VAL A 518 10.28 20.29 12.15
CA VAL A 518 11.02 21.27 11.37
C VAL A 518 12.27 21.64 12.15
N VAL A 519 13.45 21.39 11.59
CA VAL A 519 14.73 21.55 12.28
C VAL A 519 15.67 22.48 11.53
N ARG A 520 16.52 23.18 12.27
CA ARG A 520 17.63 23.96 11.72
C ARG A 520 18.82 23.04 11.46
N ILE A 521 19.30 23.00 10.23
CA ILE A 521 20.53 22.32 9.81
C ILE A 521 21.55 23.38 9.37
N ALA A 522 22.81 22.97 9.13
CA ALA A 522 23.85 23.91 8.74
C ALA A 522 23.52 24.64 7.42
N GLU A 523 22.81 23.95 6.53
CA GLU A 523 22.41 24.43 5.21
C GLU A 523 21.09 25.21 5.20
N GLY A 524 20.33 25.25 6.31
CA GLY A 524 19.03 25.92 6.36
C GLY A 524 18.01 25.23 7.26
N ILE A 525 16.77 25.14 6.80
CA ILE A 525 15.67 24.47 7.50
C ILE A 525 15.39 23.14 6.80
N HIS A 526 15.11 22.09 7.57
CA HIS A 526 14.81 20.77 7.06
C HIS A 526 13.61 20.15 7.79
N GLU A 527 12.76 19.44 7.07
CA GLU A 527 11.66 18.68 7.67
C GLU A 527 12.07 17.24 7.93
N LEU A 528 11.77 16.74 9.12
CA LEU A 528 11.92 15.35 9.51
C LEU A 528 10.54 14.77 9.84
N PRO A 529 9.84 14.17 8.86
CA PRO A 529 8.59 13.48 9.13
C PRO A 529 8.85 12.13 9.79
N ILE A 530 8.43 11.98 11.04
CA ILE A 530 8.68 10.80 11.88
C ILE A 530 7.35 10.11 12.18
N VAL A 531 7.21 8.86 11.73
CA VAL A 531 6.05 8.00 12.00
C VAL A 531 6.39 7.07 13.17
N PRO A 532 5.80 7.25 14.37
CA PRO A 532 5.99 6.31 15.47
C PRO A 532 5.25 5.00 15.19
N LEU A 533 5.99 3.88 15.17
CA LEU A 533 5.42 2.56 14.89
C LEU A 533 5.14 1.78 16.18
N THR A 534 6.15 1.62 17.05
CA THR A 534 6.04 0.91 18.34
C THR A 534 6.94 1.53 19.42
N GLY A 535 6.70 1.20 20.69
CA GLY A 535 7.50 1.73 21.81
C GLY A 535 7.01 3.08 22.36
N ILE A 536 5.82 3.51 21.93
CA ILE A 536 5.12 4.66 22.47
C ILE A 536 3.65 4.30 22.73
N ASP A 537 3.05 4.94 23.73
CA ASP A 537 1.64 4.77 24.08
C ASP A 537 0.72 5.35 22.99
N GLY A 538 -0.47 4.75 22.83
CA GLY A 538 -1.48 5.16 21.86
C GLY A 538 -2.19 3.97 21.21
N ALA A 539 -3.51 4.01 21.15
CA ALA A 539 -4.34 2.92 20.60
C ALA A 539 -4.32 2.88 19.07
N ASN A 540 -4.14 4.03 18.42
CA ASN A 540 -4.11 4.19 16.97
C ASN A 540 -2.92 5.05 16.52
N PRO A 541 -2.60 5.13 15.21
CA PRO A 541 -1.46 5.89 14.72
C PRO A 541 -1.50 7.39 15.07
N CYS A 542 -2.68 8.01 15.09
CA CYS A 542 -2.84 9.43 15.47
C CYS A 542 -2.46 9.66 16.93
N GLU A 543 -3.01 8.87 17.86
CA GLU A 543 -2.66 8.95 19.27
C GLU A 543 -1.17 8.75 19.53
N LYS A 544 -0.52 7.83 18.80
CA LYS A 544 0.93 7.63 18.90
C LYS A 544 1.72 8.85 18.40
N ALA A 545 1.30 9.47 17.30
CA ALA A 545 1.92 10.70 16.79
C ALA A 545 1.74 11.86 17.78
N THR A 546 0.54 12.03 18.34
CA THR A 546 0.24 13.04 19.36
C THR A 546 1.02 12.79 20.65
N ALA A 547 1.16 11.54 21.10
CA ALA A 547 2.00 11.19 22.24
C ALA A 547 3.46 11.56 21.99
N LEU A 548 3.97 11.28 20.78
CA LEU A 548 5.35 11.62 20.42
C LEU A 548 5.56 13.14 20.37
N GLN A 549 4.61 13.88 19.80
CA GLN A 549 4.62 15.34 19.78
C GLN A 549 4.63 15.90 21.21
N ALA A 550 3.77 15.38 22.09
CA ALA A 550 3.70 15.81 23.49
C ALA A 550 5.01 15.57 24.25
N MET A 551 5.69 14.43 24.01
CA MET A 551 7.02 14.16 24.58
C MET A 551 8.06 15.20 24.14
N ILE A 552 8.06 15.57 22.85
CA ILE A 552 8.99 16.58 22.31
C ILE A 552 8.67 17.98 22.87
N LEU A 553 7.40 18.37 22.89
CA LEU A 553 6.96 19.67 23.42
C LEU A 553 7.24 19.80 24.93
N ALA A 554 7.10 18.73 25.71
CA ALA A 554 7.44 18.74 27.13
C ALA A 554 8.93 19.00 27.39
N LEU A 555 9.80 18.56 26.49
CA LEU A 555 11.24 18.86 26.57
C LEU A 555 11.55 20.30 26.18
N LEU A 556 10.86 20.84 25.19
CA LEU A 556 11.00 22.25 24.79
C LEU A 556 10.50 23.21 25.88
N GLY A 557 9.45 22.86 26.61
CA GLY A 557 8.87 23.68 27.69
C GLY A 557 9.46 23.47 29.08
N SER A 558 10.47 22.61 29.24
CA SER A 558 11.09 22.38 30.55
C SER A 558 11.82 23.64 31.04
N PRO A 559 11.64 24.08 32.30
CA PRO A 559 12.02 25.41 32.82
C PRO A 559 13.53 25.73 32.87
N GLY A 560 14.40 24.91 32.26
CA GLY A 560 15.79 25.25 31.96
C GLY A 560 15.96 26.00 30.63
N TYR A 561 14.87 26.24 29.92
CA TYR A 561 14.82 26.82 28.59
C TYR A 561 14.02 28.15 28.62
N GLU A 562 14.37 29.05 29.55
CA GLU A 562 13.90 30.43 29.44
C GLU A 562 14.49 31.03 28.15
N GLU A 563 13.61 31.47 27.25
CA GLU A 563 13.97 32.26 26.07
C GLU A 563 15.00 33.30 26.46
N THR A 564 16.22 33.12 25.96
CA THR A 564 17.19 34.21 25.98
C THR A 564 16.71 35.18 24.92
N ASP A 565 15.88 36.14 25.35
CA ASP A 565 15.42 37.28 24.56
C ASP A 565 16.58 37.81 23.71
N GLY A 566 16.49 37.61 22.40
CA GLY A 566 17.42 38.07 21.37
C GLY A 566 16.73 39.01 20.41
#